data_AF-A0A2T2P3G3-F1
#
_entry.id   AF-A0A2T2P3G3-F1
#
_cell.length_a   1.000
_cell.length_b   1.000
_cell.length_c   1.000
_cell.angle_alpha   90.00
_cell.angle_beta   90.00
_cell.angle_gamma   90.00
#
_symmetry.space_group_name_H-M   'P 1'
#
loop_
_entity.id
_entity.type
_entity.pdbx_description
1 polymer ?
#
loop_
_entity_poly.entity_id
_entity_poly.type
_entity_poly.pdbx_seq_one_letter_code
_entity_poly.pdbx_strand_id
1 'polypeptide(L)'
;MSRPTSMPDFSALLDASHSVTESFSTGTHSTESYSIKEQSRKKPSISLAAGLIMGNGSPKSQPNTPRPVHPQPNDDAPTENLFYAYAQKVLASDYAQSPPYILTFASASVCDHWWSLVKREYPDSLRMGPQLFILKGDDMQEQIQDNPKFFELRDKWFYTPGDGASAGVIPIQDYKGNPVSALGSPPPIREKAKDSDFDMSKLSAELGRMNDMISENSAHIRALSVAQSQGLQRMQEINEANTTQIKALADGQAKLQSMMDQNATHYIALSNAAFQNQEQVKSVLKSNADQIKSLAEGQSQLSKSCENMMRTIENLGHTVSTNLTSSGGPPPLNGNSNCVSPGPRKLNRRVKGVWYEYDMSSTPSSSPKRSVSFLDTPPKSPLSTKDTK
;
A
#
# COMPACT_ATOMS: atom_id res chain seq x y z
N MET A 1 47.40 -3.54 1.01
CA MET A 1 46.63 -4.81 1.05
C MET A 1 45.21 -4.50 0.64
N SER A 2 44.84 -4.96 -0.55
CA SER A 2 43.64 -4.57 -1.30
C SER A 2 42.43 -5.39 -0.84
N ARG A 3 41.33 -4.72 -0.49
CA ARG A 3 40.05 -5.38 -0.15
C ARG A 3 39.46 -6.06 -1.41
N PRO A 4 38.80 -7.23 -1.30
CA PRO A 4 38.17 -7.89 -2.45
C PRO A 4 36.91 -7.14 -2.89
N THR A 5 36.85 -6.80 -4.18
CA THR A 5 35.80 -6.02 -4.87
C THR A 5 34.58 -6.88 -5.27
N SER A 6 34.18 -7.86 -4.46
CA SER A 6 33.18 -8.88 -4.86
C SER A 6 31.99 -9.05 -3.91
N MET A 7 31.59 -8.01 -3.18
CA MET A 7 30.28 -7.97 -2.54
C MET A 7 29.50 -6.74 -3.03
N PRO A 8 28.30 -6.92 -3.63
CA PRO A 8 27.43 -5.79 -3.92
C PRO A 8 27.05 -5.08 -2.62
N ASP A 9 26.99 -3.75 -2.70
CA ASP A 9 26.79 -2.86 -1.56
C ASP A 9 25.37 -3.03 -1.01
N PHE A 10 25.24 -3.69 0.15
CA PHE A 10 23.95 -3.92 0.83
C PHE A 10 23.27 -2.61 1.29
N SER A 11 23.95 -1.47 1.18
CA SER A 11 23.38 -0.14 1.40
C SER A 11 22.18 0.14 0.50
N ALA A 12 22.12 -0.43 -0.70
CA ALA A 12 21.00 -0.28 -1.63
C ALA A 12 19.72 -1.03 -1.22
N LEU A 13 19.81 -2.01 -0.30
CA LEU A 13 18.65 -2.77 0.17
C LEU A 13 17.91 -2.12 1.35
N LEU A 14 18.52 -1.15 2.02
CA LEU A 14 17.91 -0.41 3.13
C LEU A 14 17.20 0.88 2.68
N ASP A 15 17.33 1.27 1.41
CA ASP A 15 16.55 2.37 0.81
C ASP A 15 15.21 1.85 0.27
N ALA A 16 14.35 1.39 1.18
CA ALA A 16 13.01 0.86 0.86
C ALA A 16 11.96 1.98 0.70
N SER A 17 12.34 3.13 0.13
CA SER A 17 11.43 4.26 -0.10
C SER A 17 10.90 4.36 -1.54
N HIS A 18 11.31 3.46 -2.43
CA HIS A 18 10.78 3.38 -3.79
C HIS A 18 9.70 2.30 -3.93
N SER A 19 8.48 2.73 -4.27
CA SER A 19 7.33 1.89 -4.57
C SER A 19 7.64 0.92 -5.72
N VAL A 20 7.63 -0.37 -5.42
CA VAL A 20 7.72 -1.47 -6.38
C VAL A 20 6.39 -1.60 -7.13
N THR A 21 6.31 -0.95 -8.28
CA THR A 21 5.37 -1.30 -9.36
C THR A 21 6.17 -1.25 -10.65
N GLU A 22 6.68 -2.41 -11.10
CA GLU A 22 6.74 -2.75 -12.53
C GLU A 22 7.16 -4.21 -12.77
N SER A 23 6.20 -4.93 -13.35
CA SER A 23 6.28 -5.91 -14.44
C SER A 23 7.60 -6.66 -14.74
N PHE A 24 7.51 -7.98 -14.60
CA PHE A 24 8.30 -8.94 -15.35
C PHE A 24 8.03 -8.83 -16.85
N SER A 25 9.03 -8.41 -17.63
CA SER A 25 9.15 -8.81 -19.03
C SER A 25 10.61 -9.16 -19.36
N THR A 26 10.75 -10.34 -19.96
CA THR A 26 11.98 -11.01 -20.37
C THR A 26 12.50 -10.45 -21.69
N GLY A 27 13.83 -10.33 -21.82
CA GLY A 27 14.52 -10.61 -23.09
C GLY A 27 15.41 -9.53 -23.70
N THR A 28 16.73 -9.73 -23.53
CA THR A 28 17.79 -9.71 -24.57
C THR A 28 18.09 -8.45 -25.42
N HIS A 29 19.33 -8.00 -25.23
CA HIS A 29 20.32 -7.44 -26.16
C HIS A 29 20.28 -5.97 -26.62
N SER A 30 21.53 -5.46 -26.72
CA SER A 30 22.06 -4.29 -27.45
C SER A 30 21.99 -2.90 -26.82
N THR A 31 23.14 -2.50 -26.26
CA THR A 31 23.96 -1.36 -26.69
C THR A 31 23.24 -0.26 -27.48
N GLU A 32 22.94 0.87 -26.85
CA GLU A 32 23.41 2.18 -27.29
C GLU A 32 23.09 3.29 -26.28
N SER A 33 24.05 4.18 -26.17
CA SER A 33 24.14 5.37 -25.35
C SER A 33 23.13 6.45 -25.69
N TYR A 34 22.33 6.91 -24.72
CA TYR A 34 21.83 8.29 -24.70
C TYR A 34 21.83 8.87 -23.29
N SER A 35 22.51 10.00 -23.18
CA SER A 35 22.58 10.89 -22.01
C SER A 35 21.24 11.60 -21.82
N ILE A 36 20.59 11.39 -20.67
CA ILE A 36 19.49 12.22 -20.20
C ILE A 36 19.92 12.91 -18.90
N LYS A 37 20.04 14.23 -18.99
CA LYS A 37 20.37 15.14 -17.90
C LYS A 37 19.29 15.07 -16.82
N GLU A 38 19.71 14.63 -15.65
CA GLU A 38 19.01 14.67 -14.38
C GLU A 38 18.78 16.15 -13.96
N GLN A 39 17.57 16.66 -14.19
CA GLN A 39 17.14 17.95 -13.63
C GLN A 39 16.50 17.71 -12.26
N SER A 40 17.29 17.86 -11.21
CA SER A 40 16.83 17.98 -9.84
C SER A 40 16.00 19.27 -9.66
N ARG A 41 14.66 19.14 -9.69
CA ARG A 41 13.77 20.24 -9.32
C ARG A 41 13.71 20.38 -7.81
N LYS A 42 14.47 21.35 -7.30
CA LYS A 42 14.28 21.94 -5.97
C LYS A 42 13.00 22.79 -5.93
N LYS A 43 12.41 22.84 -4.72
CA LYS A 43 11.59 23.90 -4.07
C LYS A 43 10.17 23.43 -3.69
N PRO A 44 9.49 24.09 -2.73
CA PRO A 44 9.96 24.74 -1.49
C PRO A 44 9.12 24.30 -0.27
N SER A 45 9.74 24.26 0.92
CA SER A 45 9.03 24.26 2.21
C SER A 45 8.31 25.60 2.37
N ILE A 46 6.97 25.61 2.30
CA ILE A 46 6.15 26.76 2.67
C ILE A 46 5.72 26.60 4.12
N SER A 47 6.24 27.48 4.97
CA SER A 47 5.80 27.68 6.33
C SER A 47 4.41 28.30 6.34
N LEU A 48 3.44 27.67 7.01
CA LEU A 48 2.16 28.28 7.37
C LEU A 48 2.02 28.30 8.89
N ALA A 49 2.82 29.15 9.51
CA ALA A 49 2.70 29.55 10.90
C ALA A 49 2.89 31.07 10.98
N ALA A 50 1.86 31.82 10.63
CA ALA A 50 1.69 33.24 10.97
C ALA A 50 0.28 33.67 10.55
N GLY A 51 -0.56 34.11 11.50
CA GLY A 51 -1.84 34.71 11.15
C GLY A 51 -2.98 34.66 12.16
N LEU A 52 -2.69 34.60 13.47
CA LEU A 52 -3.64 35.10 14.46
C LEU A 52 -3.79 36.61 14.26
N ILE A 53 -4.85 37.04 13.56
CA ILE A 53 -5.27 38.44 13.54
C ILE A 53 -6.72 38.50 13.98
N MET A 54 -6.91 38.81 15.26
CA MET A 54 -8.10 39.45 15.77
C MET A 54 -8.17 40.86 15.17
N GLY A 55 -9.30 41.21 14.55
CA GLY A 55 -9.51 42.52 13.96
C GLY A 55 -10.99 42.86 13.88
N ASN A 56 -11.51 43.44 14.96
CA ASN A 56 -12.75 44.20 14.96
C ASN A 56 -12.58 45.43 14.04
N GLY A 57 -13.44 45.58 13.03
CA GLY A 57 -13.49 46.80 12.22
C GLY A 57 -14.33 46.69 10.95
N SER A 58 -15.61 47.04 11.05
CA SER A 58 -16.37 47.65 9.94
C SER A 58 -15.70 49.01 9.60
N PRO A 59 -15.60 49.48 8.33
CA PRO A 59 -16.77 50.04 7.62
C PRO A 59 -16.71 50.08 6.06
N LYS A 60 -17.80 50.59 5.46
CA LYS A 60 -17.99 51.15 4.09
C LYS A 60 -18.12 50.12 2.94
N SER A 61 -19.32 49.84 2.40
CA SER A 61 -20.19 50.66 1.56
C SER A 61 -19.53 51.15 0.24
N GLN A 62 -19.81 50.47 -0.88
CA GLN A 62 -20.00 51.02 -2.24
C GLN A 62 -20.20 49.85 -3.26
N PRO A 63 -20.75 50.08 -4.48
CA PRO A 63 -22.15 50.35 -4.74
C PRO A 63 -22.79 49.32 -5.69
N ASN A 64 -24.11 49.21 -5.60
CA ASN A 64 -24.97 48.63 -6.64
C ASN A 64 -24.80 49.38 -7.98
N THR A 65 -24.39 48.66 -9.02
CA THR A 65 -24.70 49.00 -10.42
C THR A 65 -24.98 47.72 -11.20
N PRO A 66 -26.26 47.39 -11.51
CA PRO A 66 -26.55 46.40 -12.55
C PRO A 66 -26.34 47.09 -13.90
N ARG A 67 -25.35 46.60 -14.67
CA ARG A 67 -25.22 46.97 -16.09
C ARG A 67 -26.10 45.99 -16.89
N PRO A 68 -27.22 46.44 -17.48
CA PRO A 68 -27.96 45.59 -18.41
C PRO A 68 -27.15 45.50 -19.69
N VAL A 69 -26.50 44.34 -19.91
CA VAL A 69 -25.95 44.01 -21.21
C VAL A 69 -27.14 43.61 -22.08
N HIS A 70 -27.42 44.46 -23.07
CA HIS A 70 -28.34 44.20 -24.16
C HIS A 70 -28.07 42.81 -24.75
N PRO A 71 -29.05 41.89 -24.83
CA PRO A 71 -28.93 40.73 -25.69
C PRO A 71 -29.09 41.22 -27.14
N GLN A 72 -28.00 41.26 -27.89
CA GLN A 72 -28.13 41.16 -29.35
C GLN A 72 -28.54 39.72 -29.69
N PRO A 73 -29.56 39.54 -30.54
CA PRO A 73 -29.92 38.24 -31.07
C PRO A 73 -28.99 37.94 -32.24
N ASN A 74 -27.75 37.57 -31.93
CA ASN A 74 -26.94 36.80 -32.87
C ASN A 74 -27.01 35.35 -32.40
N ASP A 75 -27.94 34.63 -32.99
CA ASP A 75 -28.05 33.17 -32.88
C ASP A 75 -26.69 32.53 -33.24
N ASP A 76 -26.32 31.53 -32.45
CA ASP A 76 -25.20 30.59 -32.65
C ASP A 76 -23.76 31.02 -32.32
N ALA A 77 -23.55 32.07 -31.52
CA ALA A 77 -22.28 32.19 -30.80
C ALA A 77 -22.26 31.19 -29.63
N PRO A 78 -21.35 30.20 -29.59
CA PRO A 78 -21.25 29.26 -28.48
C PRO A 78 -20.97 30.06 -27.20
N THR A 79 -21.95 30.10 -26.31
CA THR A 79 -21.81 30.75 -25.01
C THR A 79 -20.68 30.07 -24.25
N GLU A 80 -19.59 30.81 -24.02
CA GLU A 80 -18.39 30.38 -23.28
C GLU A 80 -18.66 30.28 -21.76
N ASN A 81 -19.81 29.74 -21.39
CA ASN A 81 -20.19 29.52 -19.99
C ASN A 81 -19.63 28.18 -19.52
N LEU A 82 -18.96 28.19 -18.37
CA LEU A 82 -18.47 26.98 -17.70
C LEU A 82 -19.64 26.03 -17.45
N PHE A 83 -19.45 24.75 -17.79
CA PHE A 83 -20.43 23.70 -17.56
C PHE A 83 -19.93 22.76 -16.48
N TYR A 84 -20.74 22.57 -15.43
CA TYR A 84 -20.43 21.71 -14.31
C TYR A 84 -21.28 20.45 -14.35
N ALA A 85 -20.66 19.31 -14.03
CA ALA A 85 -21.37 18.04 -13.92
C ALA A 85 -20.78 17.16 -12.83
N TYR A 86 -21.61 16.27 -12.28
CA TYR A 86 -21.17 15.22 -11.39
C TYR A 86 -20.80 13.96 -12.17
N ALA A 87 -19.72 13.33 -11.74
CA ALA A 87 -19.34 11.99 -12.17
C ALA A 87 -19.29 11.07 -10.96
N GLN A 88 -20.09 10.00 -10.98
CA GLN A 88 -20.09 8.96 -9.96
C GLN A 88 -19.30 7.76 -10.47
N LYS A 89 -18.28 7.35 -9.71
CA LYS A 89 -17.57 6.09 -9.95
C LYS A 89 -18.44 4.94 -9.47
N VAL A 90 -18.74 4.00 -10.38
CA VAL A 90 -19.42 2.75 -10.01
C VAL A 90 -18.41 1.63 -10.07
N LEU A 91 -17.94 1.21 -8.89
CA LEU A 91 -17.27 -0.06 -8.73
C LEU A 91 -18.34 -1.16 -8.82
N ALA A 92 -18.03 -2.24 -9.54
CA ALA A 92 -18.96 -3.30 -9.91
C ALA A 92 -19.73 -3.93 -8.71
N SER A 93 -19.30 -3.69 -7.48
CA SER A 93 -19.90 -4.23 -6.26
C SER A 93 -20.44 -3.19 -5.26
N ASP A 94 -20.09 -1.90 -5.37
CA ASP A 94 -20.49 -0.91 -4.36
C ASP A 94 -20.78 0.47 -4.98
N TYR A 95 -22.08 0.77 -5.12
CA TYR A 95 -22.57 2.06 -5.58
C TYR A 95 -22.39 3.18 -4.53
N ALA A 96 -22.05 2.83 -3.28
CA ALA A 96 -22.41 3.64 -2.11
C ALA A 96 -21.25 4.36 -1.40
N GLN A 97 -19.97 4.12 -1.73
CA GLN A 97 -18.87 4.55 -0.85
C GLN A 97 -17.91 5.62 -1.40
N SER A 98 -17.86 5.88 -2.71
CA SER A 98 -16.98 6.93 -3.25
C SER A 98 -17.72 8.26 -3.42
N PRO A 99 -17.20 9.38 -2.89
CA PRO A 99 -17.79 10.69 -3.12
C PRO A 99 -17.78 11.03 -4.62
N PRO A 100 -18.80 11.75 -5.13
CA PRO A 100 -18.87 12.10 -6.55
C PRO A 100 -17.76 13.09 -6.92
N TYR A 101 -17.21 12.93 -8.11
CA TYR A 101 -16.28 13.89 -8.72
C TYR A 101 -17.06 15.03 -9.36
N ILE A 102 -16.48 16.23 -9.35
CA ILE A 102 -17.02 17.37 -10.08
C ILE A 102 -16.20 17.54 -11.35
N LEU A 103 -16.84 17.38 -12.51
CA LEU A 103 -16.29 17.68 -13.82
C LEU A 103 -16.61 19.14 -14.18
N THR A 104 -15.58 19.90 -14.52
CA THR A 104 -15.72 21.28 -15.00
C THR A 104 -15.27 21.34 -16.44
N PHE A 105 -16.14 21.80 -17.33
CA PHE A 105 -15.89 21.94 -18.75
C PHE A 105 -15.89 23.42 -19.14
N ALA A 106 -15.07 23.78 -20.12
CA ALA A 106 -15.03 25.14 -20.68
C ALA A 106 -16.37 25.56 -21.32
N SER A 107 -17.16 24.59 -21.81
CA SER A 107 -18.50 24.81 -22.35
C SER A 107 -19.33 23.52 -22.35
N ALA A 108 -20.65 23.66 -22.55
CA ALA A 108 -21.54 22.51 -22.72
C ALA A 108 -21.22 21.68 -23.98
N SER A 109 -20.79 22.32 -25.08
CA SER A 109 -20.37 21.61 -26.30
C SER A 109 -19.11 20.77 -26.09
N VAL A 110 -18.18 21.25 -25.27
CA VAL A 110 -16.99 20.46 -24.85
C VAL A 110 -17.42 19.25 -24.02
N CYS A 111 -18.40 19.41 -23.12
CA CYS A 111 -18.94 18.30 -22.34
C CYS A 111 -19.57 17.22 -23.23
N ASP A 112 -20.38 17.60 -24.23
CA ASP A 112 -21.00 16.65 -25.15
C ASP A 112 -19.97 15.96 -26.06
N HIS A 113 -18.93 16.68 -26.51
CA HIS A 113 -17.83 16.09 -27.27
C HIS A 113 -17.03 15.09 -26.42
N TRP A 114 -16.70 15.48 -25.19
CA TRP A 114 -16.05 14.60 -24.21
C TRP A 114 -16.87 13.34 -23.96
N TRP A 115 -18.18 13.48 -23.72
CA TRP A 115 -19.07 12.36 -23.48
C TRP A 115 -19.18 11.41 -24.69
N SER A 116 -19.16 11.95 -25.91
CA SER A 116 -19.18 11.14 -27.14
C SER A 116 -17.94 10.24 -27.24
N LEU A 117 -16.78 10.72 -26.81
CA LEU A 117 -15.54 9.92 -26.74
C LEU A 117 -15.62 8.89 -25.62
N VAL A 118 -16.09 9.29 -24.42
CA VAL A 118 -16.27 8.36 -23.29
C VAL A 118 -17.19 7.20 -23.65
N LYS A 119 -18.32 7.47 -24.31
CA LYS A 119 -19.27 6.44 -24.74
C LYS A 119 -18.65 5.44 -25.73
N ARG A 120 -17.70 5.90 -26.56
CA ARG A 120 -17.01 5.05 -27.54
C ARG A 120 -15.95 4.16 -26.89
N GLU A 121 -15.18 4.69 -25.95
CA GLU A 121 -14.11 3.95 -25.28
C GLU A 121 -14.61 3.11 -24.09
N TYR A 122 -15.66 3.57 -23.42
CA TYR A 122 -16.24 2.98 -22.21
C TYR A 122 -17.75 2.80 -22.37
N PRO A 123 -18.21 1.80 -23.16
CA PRO A 123 -19.62 1.61 -23.49
C PRO A 123 -20.51 1.31 -22.28
N ASP A 124 -19.92 0.85 -21.18
CA ASP A 124 -20.59 0.58 -19.92
C ASP A 124 -20.95 1.85 -19.10
N SER A 125 -20.43 3.00 -19.51
CA SER A 125 -20.73 4.29 -18.88
C SER A 125 -22.12 4.79 -19.27
N LEU A 126 -22.85 5.37 -18.31
CA LEU A 126 -24.22 5.85 -18.49
C LEU A 126 -24.30 7.36 -18.19
N ARG A 127 -25.16 8.08 -18.91
CA ARG A 127 -25.50 9.48 -18.64
C ARG A 127 -26.92 9.55 -18.11
N MET A 128 -27.07 9.76 -16.80
CA MET A 128 -28.39 9.82 -16.15
C MET A 128 -29.06 11.19 -16.28
N GLY A 129 -28.30 12.23 -16.61
CA GLY A 129 -28.83 13.55 -16.87
C GLY A 129 -27.83 14.47 -17.56
N PRO A 130 -28.20 15.74 -17.83
CA PRO A 130 -27.31 16.72 -18.45
C PRO A 130 -26.01 16.89 -17.64
N GLN A 131 -26.15 16.96 -16.31
CA GLN A 131 -25.06 17.18 -15.34
C GLN A 131 -24.72 15.92 -14.52
N LEU A 132 -25.15 14.71 -14.90
CA LEU A 132 -24.90 13.49 -14.12
C LEU A 132 -24.38 12.34 -15.00
N PHE A 133 -23.14 11.96 -14.75
CA PHE A 133 -22.43 10.88 -15.41
C PHE A 133 -22.16 9.74 -14.43
N ILE A 134 -22.36 8.51 -14.89
CA ILE A 134 -22.04 7.29 -14.18
C ILE A 134 -20.96 6.58 -15.00
N LEU A 135 -19.76 6.52 -14.43
CA LEU A 135 -18.59 5.97 -15.10
C LEU A 135 -18.26 4.62 -14.46
N LYS A 136 -18.25 3.57 -15.29
CA LYS A 136 -17.86 2.22 -14.88
C LYS A 136 -16.41 2.00 -15.26
N GLY A 137 -15.57 1.72 -14.26
CA GLY A 137 -14.13 1.52 -14.45
C GLY A 137 -13.36 1.85 -13.17
N ASP A 138 -12.27 1.13 -12.94
CA ASP A 138 -11.50 1.27 -11.70
C ASP A 138 -10.62 2.53 -11.68
N ASP A 139 -10.40 3.19 -12.82
CA ASP A 139 -9.58 4.39 -12.83
C ASP A 139 -10.00 5.43 -13.87
N MET A 140 -10.88 6.34 -13.45
CA MET A 140 -11.31 7.47 -14.27
C MET A 140 -10.19 8.51 -14.44
N GLN A 141 -9.34 8.62 -13.41
CA GLN A 141 -8.27 9.60 -13.32
C GLN A 141 -7.13 9.22 -14.26
N GLU A 142 -6.61 8.00 -14.15
CA GLU A 142 -5.48 7.55 -14.96
C GLU A 142 -5.90 7.26 -16.41
N GLN A 143 -7.08 6.65 -16.63
CA GLN A 143 -7.41 6.17 -17.97
C GLN A 143 -7.94 7.26 -18.89
N ILE A 144 -8.71 8.25 -18.41
CA ILE A 144 -9.31 9.26 -19.30
C ILE A 144 -8.35 10.42 -19.56
N GLN A 145 -7.56 10.86 -18.56
CA GLN A 145 -6.63 11.96 -18.76
C GLN A 145 -5.43 11.57 -19.63
N ASP A 146 -4.93 10.34 -19.50
CA ASP A 146 -3.72 9.89 -20.21
C ASP A 146 -4.02 9.19 -21.53
N ASN A 147 -5.30 8.99 -21.88
CA ASN A 147 -5.66 8.43 -23.16
C ASN A 147 -5.45 9.46 -24.29
N PRO A 148 -4.63 9.16 -25.30
CA PRO A 148 -4.29 10.08 -26.37
C PRO A 148 -5.51 10.55 -27.19
N LYS A 149 -6.62 9.81 -27.17
CA LYS A 149 -7.86 10.19 -27.84
C LYS A 149 -8.55 11.41 -27.20
N PHE A 150 -8.21 11.74 -25.95
CA PHE A 150 -8.74 12.90 -25.22
C PHE A 150 -7.79 14.09 -25.24
N PHE A 151 -6.66 14.02 -25.95
CA PHE A 151 -5.60 15.04 -25.90
C PHE A 151 -6.10 16.43 -26.33
N GLU A 152 -6.95 16.50 -27.36
CA GLU A 152 -7.54 17.76 -27.85
C GLU A 152 -8.48 18.43 -26.83
N LEU A 153 -8.96 17.67 -25.85
CA LEU A 153 -9.86 18.13 -24.80
C LEU A 153 -9.15 18.37 -23.48
N ARG A 154 -7.90 17.93 -23.30
CA ARG A 154 -7.21 17.93 -22.00
C ARG A 154 -7.17 19.30 -21.33
N ASP A 155 -7.04 20.37 -22.10
CA ASP A 155 -7.00 21.75 -21.59
C ASP A 155 -8.38 22.40 -21.46
N LYS A 156 -9.44 21.70 -21.86
CA LYS A 156 -10.82 22.23 -21.91
C LYS A 156 -11.74 21.62 -20.85
N TRP A 157 -11.24 20.67 -20.06
CA TRP A 157 -11.95 20.14 -18.91
C TRP A 157 -10.96 19.73 -17.82
N PHE A 158 -11.43 19.73 -16.58
CA PHE A 158 -10.71 19.15 -15.46
C PHE A 158 -11.71 18.53 -14.49
N TYR A 159 -11.22 17.65 -13.61
CA TYR A 159 -12.03 17.09 -12.55
C TYR A 159 -11.48 17.54 -11.19
N THR A 160 -12.38 17.63 -10.21
CA THR A 160 -12.05 17.89 -8.81
C THR A 160 -12.56 16.72 -7.98
N PRO A 161 -11.70 16.01 -7.22
CA PRO A 161 -12.16 14.96 -6.32
C PRO A 161 -13.05 15.57 -5.23
N GLY A 162 -14.19 14.93 -4.97
CA GLY A 162 -15.08 15.32 -3.89
C GLY A 162 -14.46 14.94 -2.55
N ASP A 163 -13.50 15.71 -2.05
CA ASP A 163 -13.07 15.57 -0.66
C ASP A 163 -14.23 16.02 0.23
N GLY A 164 -14.69 15.14 1.13
CA GLY A 164 -16.04 15.13 1.71
C GLY A 164 -16.49 16.39 2.46
N ALA A 165 -15.61 17.38 2.66
CA ALA A 165 -15.93 18.68 3.25
C ALA A 165 -16.14 19.81 2.22
N SER A 166 -15.71 19.63 0.96
CA SER A 166 -15.63 20.69 -0.06
C SER A 166 -16.33 20.35 -1.36
N ALA A 167 -17.11 19.27 -1.42
CA ALA A 167 -17.95 18.95 -2.58
C ALA A 167 -19.06 20.01 -2.71
N GLY A 168 -18.69 21.16 -3.30
CA GLY A 168 -19.57 22.28 -3.53
C GLY A 168 -20.80 21.83 -4.32
N VAL A 169 -21.97 22.29 -3.89
CA VAL A 169 -23.20 22.15 -4.66
C VAL A 169 -22.99 22.91 -5.98
N ILE A 170 -22.96 22.19 -7.11
CA ILE A 170 -22.84 22.84 -8.41
C ILE A 170 -24.16 23.55 -8.74
N PRO A 171 -24.13 24.72 -9.39
CA PRO A 171 -25.34 25.36 -9.89
C PRO A 171 -26.10 24.43 -10.82
N ILE A 172 -27.43 24.37 -10.67
CA ILE A 172 -28.29 23.66 -11.63
C ILE A 172 -28.20 24.42 -12.95
N GLN A 173 -27.71 23.76 -14.00
CA GLN A 173 -27.55 24.35 -15.33
C GLN A 173 -28.44 23.63 -16.35
N ASP A 174 -28.91 24.37 -17.35
CA ASP A 174 -29.55 23.80 -18.53
C ASP A 174 -28.51 23.05 -19.41
N TYR A 175 -28.98 22.40 -20.48
CA TYR A 175 -28.10 21.71 -21.44
C TYR A 175 -27.14 22.64 -22.20
N LYS A 176 -27.29 23.96 -22.06
CA LYS A 176 -26.41 24.98 -22.64
C LYS A 176 -25.43 25.57 -21.60
N GLY A 177 -25.53 25.18 -20.32
CA GLY A 177 -24.70 25.71 -19.24
C GLY A 177 -25.22 26.99 -18.57
N ASN A 178 -26.46 27.41 -18.85
CA ASN A 178 -27.07 28.56 -18.18
C ASN A 178 -27.66 28.16 -16.83
N PRO A 179 -27.42 28.92 -15.75
CA PRO A 179 -27.99 28.61 -14.45
C PRO A 179 -29.52 28.70 -14.48
N VAL A 180 -30.19 27.62 -14.11
CA VAL A 180 -31.65 27.58 -13.96
C VAL A 180 -31.99 28.23 -12.62
N SER A 181 -32.33 29.52 -12.64
CA SER A 181 -32.70 30.24 -11.41
C SER A 181 -34.00 29.68 -10.84
N ALA A 182 -33.92 29.01 -9.69
CA ALA A 182 -35.06 28.37 -9.01
C ALA A 182 -35.98 29.37 -8.25
N LEU A 183 -36.13 30.61 -8.72
CA LEU A 183 -37.07 31.58 -8.15
C LEU A 183 -38.21 31.90 -9.13
N GLY A 184 -39.16 30.98 -9.20
CA GLY A 184 -40.51 31.21 -9.70
C GLY A 184 -41.52 31.06 -8.56
N SER A 185 -41.49 31.96 -7.58
CA SER A 185 -42.61 32.15 -6.64
C SER A 185 -43.84 32.61 -7.45
N PRO A 186 -45.01 31.94 -7.36
CA PRO A 186 -46.22 32.45 -7.98
C PRO A 186 -46.62 33.78 -7.31
N PRO A 187 -46.97 34.83 -8.08
CA PRO A 187 -47.30 36.13 -7.51
C PRO A 187 -48.56 36.05 -6.61
N PRO A 188 -48.56 36.66 -5.41
CA PRO A 188 -49.72 36.67 -4.54
C PRO A 188 -50.84 37.51 -5.16
N ILE A 189 -51.99 36.87 -5.37
CA ILE A 189 -53.23 37.50 -5.80
C ILE A 189 -53.67 38.48 -4.69
N ARG A 190 -53.65 39.78 -5.01
CA ARG A 190 -54.18 40.85 -4.14
C ARG A 190 -55.70 40.86 -4.24
N GLU A 191 -56.40 40.32 -3.24
CA GLU A 191 -57.83 40.58 -3.07
C GLU A 191 -58.05 41.81 -2.17
N LYS A 192 -59.02 42.63 -2.59
CA LYS A 192 -59.33 43.97 -2.08
C LYS A 192 -59.95 43.91 -0.68
N ALA A 193 -59.43 44.76 0.22
CA ALA A 193 -59.98 45.04 1.54
C ALA A 193 -61.41 45.61 1.46
N LYS A 194 -62.33 45.01 2.21
CA LYS A 194 -63.57 45.64 2.69
C LYS A 194 -63.35 45.99 4.15
N ASP A 195 -63.61 47.25 4.52
CA ASP A 195 -63.61 47.73 5.91
C ASP A 195 -64.59 46.91 6.74
N SER A 196 -64.05 46.10 7.66
CA SER A 196 -64.82 45.35 8.65
C SER A 196 -64.61 45.97 10.03
N ASP A 197 -65.74 46.25 10.65
CA ASP A 197 -65.93 46.62 12.05
C ASP A 197 -64.99 45.82 12.99
N PHE A 198 -64.32 46.52 13.90
CA PHE A 198 -63.22 45.99 14.71
C PHE A 198 -63.75 45.12 15.85
N ASP A 199 -63.87 43.82 15.57
CA ASP A 199 -64.47 42.83 16.47
C ASP A 199 -63.47 42.42 17.58
N MET A 200 -63.58 43.06 18.74
CA MET A 200 -62.66 42.88 19.89
C MET A 200 -62.62 41.42 20.41
N SER A 201 -63.69 40.65 20.19
CA SER A 201 -63.74 39.22 20.54
C SER A 201 -62.80 38.38 19.67
N LYS A 202 -62.69 38.69 18.37
CA LYS A 202 -61.75 38.01 17.46
C LYS A 202 -60.31 38.28 17.83
N LEU A 203 -60.00 39.51 18.23
CA LEU A 203 -58.64 39.85 18.70
C LEU A 203 -58.27 39.05 19.95
N SER A 204 -59.19 38.91 20.92
CA SER A 204 -58.94 38.10 22.11
C SER A 204 -58.74 36.61 21.79
N ALA A 205 -59.50 36.07 20.83
CA ALA A 205 -59.31 34.69 20.37
C ALA A 205 -57.98 34.51 19.62
N GLU A 206 -57.59 35.50 18.80
CA GLU A 206 -56.31 35.51 18.07
C GLU A 206 -55.12 35.58 19.03
N LEU A 207 -55.20 36.40 20.09
CA LEU A 207 -54.17 36.46 21.14
C LEU A 207 -54.07 35.15 21.93
N GLY A 208 -55.19 34.47 22.20
CA GLY A 208 -55.19 33.13 22.78
C GLY A 208 -54.45 32.13 21.89
N ARG A 209 -54.78 32.12 20.60
CA ARG A 209 -54.11 31.26 19.61
C ARG A 209 -52.63 31.56 19.47
N MET A 210 -52.24 32.84 19.53
CA MET A 210 -50.85 33.25 19.51
C MET A 210 -50.10 32.79 20.75
N ASN A 211 -50.72 32.87 21.93
CA ASN A 211 -50.13 32.36 23.17
C ASN A 211 -49.93 30.83 23.11
N ASP A 212 -50.89 30.09 22.55
CA ASP A 212 -50.78 28.65 22.33
C ASP A 212 -49.64 28.31 21.35
N MET A 213 -49.53 29.05 20.24
CA MET A 213 -48.41 28.89 19.29
C MET A 213 -47.06 29.25 19.90
N ILE A 214 -46.97 30.27 20.75
CA ILE A 214 -45.73 30.63 21.45
C ILE A 214 -45.35 29.51 22.43
N SER A 215 -46.32 28.96 23.16
CA SER A 215 -46.11 27.82 24.06
C SER A 215 -45.59 26.59 23.29
N GLU A 216 -46.23 26.24 22.17
CA GLU A 216 -45.81 25.14 21.30
C GLU A 216 -44.43 25.38 20.68
N ASN A 217 -44.17 26.57 20.12
CA ASN A 217 -42.85 26.93 19.60
C ASN A 217 -41.77 26.88 20.69
N SER A 218 -42.08 27.29 21.91
CA SER A 218 -41.14 27.21 23.03
C SER A 218 -40.82 25.76 23.41
N ALA A 219 -41.82 24.88 23.38
CA ALA A 219 -41.62 23.45 23.58
C ALA A 219 -40.77 22.83 22.46
N HIS A 220 -40.99 23.26 21.21
CA HIS A 220 -40.22 22.83 20.05
C HIS A 220 -38.76 23.28 20.13
N ILE A 221 -38.49 24.52 20.55
CA ILE A 221 -37.12 25.03 20.78
C ILE A 221 -36.42 24.25 21.89
N ARG A 222 -37.12 23.91 22.98
CA ARG A 222 -36.55 23.06 24.05
C ARG A 222 -36.23 21.66 23.53
N ALA A 223 -37.13 21.04 22.78
CA ALA A 223 -36.91 19.72 22.20
C ALA A 223 -35.72 19.73 21.24
N LEU A 224 -35.61 20.74 20.37
CA LEU A 224 -34.48 20.92 19.46
C LEU A 224 -33.17 21.14 20.22
N SER A 225 -33.18 21.97 21.27
CA SER A 225 -32.01 22.23 22.11
C SER A 225 -31.52 20.96 22.81
N VAL A 226 -32.44 20.13 23.34
CA VAL A 226 -32.09 18.83 23.93
C VAL A 226 -31.52 17.89 22.87
N ALA A 227 -32.17 17.78 21.70
CA ALA A 227 -31.69 16.92 20.62
C ALA A 227 -30.29 17.35 20.13
N GLN A 228 -30.04 18.65 20.00
CA GLN A 228 -28.74 19.19 19.62
C GLN A 228 -27.66 18.92 20.68
N SER A 229 -27.99 19.11 21.97
CA SER A 229 -27.05 18.81 23.06
C SER A 229 -26.67 17.33 23.12
N GLN A 230 -27.63 16.43 22.90
CA GLN A 230 -27.38 14.98 22.81
C GLN A 230 -26.56 14.63 21.56
N GLY A 231 -26.81 15.30 20.43
CA GLY A 231 -26.03 15.15 19.21
C GLY A 231 -24.55 15.51 19.42
N LEU A 232 -24.28 16.64 20.08
CA LEU A 232 -22.93 17.07 20.42
C LEU A 232 -22.26 16.12 21.42
N GLN A 233 -23.00 15.63 22.41
CA GLN A 233 -22.49 14.65 23.36
C GLN A 233 -22.08 13.34 22.66
N ARG A 234 -22.93 12.79 21.77
CA ARG A 234 -22.57 11.61 20.98
C ARG A 234 -21.36 11.86 20.08
N MET A 235 -21.25 13.05 19.50
CA MET A 235 -20.09 13.41 18.68
C MET A 235 -18.80 13.45 19.52
N GLN A 236 -18.87 13.93 20.76
CA GLN A 236 -17.74 13.89 21.69
C GLN A 236 -17.37 12.45 22.04
N GLU A 237 -18.33 11.59 22.38
CA GLU A 237 -18.09 10.17 22.67
C GLU A 237 -17.45 9.44 21.48
N ILE A 238 -17.92 9.72 20.25
CA ILE A 238 -17.33 9.18 19.02
C ILE A 238 -15.87 9.65 18.86
N ASN A 239 -15.58 10.92 19.11
CA ASN A 239 -14.23 11.45 19.02
C ASN A 239 -13.29 10.85 20.08
N GLU A 240 -13.77 10.64 21.30
CA GLU A 240 -13.01 9.96 22.37
C GLU A 240 -12.74 8.49 22.03
N ALA A 241 -13.74 7.80 21.48
CA ALA A 241 -13.60 6.42 21.01
C ALA A 241 -12.60 6.32 19.85
N ASN A 242 -12.69 7.20 18.84
CA ASN A 242 -11.76 7.26 17.72
C ASN A 242 -10.34 7.57 18.18
N THR A 243 -10.16 8.50 19.12
CA THR A 243 -8.85 8.82 19.69
C THR A 243 -8.23 7.60 20.38
N THR A 244 -9.03 6.82 21.10
CA THR A 244 -8.58 5.59 21.76
C THR A 244 -8.17 4.53 20.73
N GLN A 245 -8.94 4.37 19.64
CA GLN A 245 -8.60 3.44 18.56
C GLN A 245 -7.32 3.85 17.83
N ILE A 246 -7.14 5.14 17.53
CA ILE A 246 -5.92 5.66 16.91
C ILE A 246 -4.71 5.40 17.79
N LYS A 247 -4.83 5.59 19.11
CA LYS A 247 -3.75 5.29 20.05
C LYS A 247 -3.41 3.79 20.08
N ALA A 248 -4.42 2.92 20.09
CA ALA A 248 -4.20 1.47 20.03
C ALA A 248 -3.53 1.04 18.71
N LEU A 249 -3.88 1.67 17.59
CA LEU A 249 -3.21 1.45 16.30
C LEU A 249 -1.76 1.90 16.32
N ALA A 250 -1.48 3.08 16.89
CA ALA A 250 -0.11 3.58 17.05
C ALA A 250 0.75 2.65 17.92
N ASP A 251 0.22 2.16 19.05
CA ASP A 251 0.89 1.18 19.90
C ASP A 251 1.15 -0.15 19.15
N GLY A 252 0.18 -0.58 18.33
CA GLY A 252 0.32 -1.73 17.44
C GLY A 252 1.44 -1.56 16.40
N GLN A 253 1.53 -0.40 15.77
CA GLN A 253 2.59 -0.06 14.82
C GLN A 253 3.97 -0.02 15.49
N ALA A 254 4.07 0.58 16.68
CA ALA A 254 5.32 0.60 17.46
C ALA A 254 5.79 -0.83 17.81
N LYS A 255 4.85 -1.72 18.16
CA LYS A 255 5.15 -3.13 18.42
C LYS A 255 5.59 -3.88 17.17
N LEU A 256 4.95 -3.65 16.03
CA LEU A 256 5.35 -4.24 14.75
C LEU A 256 6.74 -3.79 14.33
N GLN A 257 7.05 -2.50 14.48
CA GLN A 257 8.38 -1.96 14.22
C GLN A 257 9.43 -2.65 15.11
N SER A 258 9.15 -2.78 16.41
CA SER A 258 10.06 -3.47 17.33
C SER A 258 10.32 -4.93 16.96
N MET A 259 9.29 -5.67 16.52
CA MET A 259 9.47 -7.05 16.04
C MET A 259 10.26 -7.12 14.73
N MET A 260 10.06 -6.15 13.83
CA MET A 260 10.84 -6.05 12.60
C MET A 260 12.32 -5.80 12.89
N ASP A 261 12.64 -4.90 13.81
CA ASP A 261 14.01 -4.61 14.23
C ASP A 261 14.68 -5.83 14.90
N GLN A 262 13.92 -6.58 15.71
CA GLN A 262 14.38 -7.84 16.32
C GLN A 262 14.66 -8.91 15.26
N ASN A 263 13.77 -9.08 14.27
CA ASN A 263 13.95 -10.02 13.17
C ASN A 263 15.17 -9.65 12.32
N ALA A 264 15.33 -8.36 11.98
CA ALA A 264 16.51 -7.88 11.25
C ALA A 264 17.81 -8.19 12.00
N THR A 265 17.83 -7.92 13.31
CA THR A 265 18.97 -8.26 14.18
C THR A 265 19.26 -9.76 14.19
N HIS A 266 18.21 -10.60 14.27
CA HIS A 266 18.36 -12.06 14.24
C HIS A 266 18.94 -12.55 12.89
N TYR A 267 18.48 -12.02 11.75
CA TYR A 267 19.03 -12.35 10.45
C TYR A 267 20.49 -11.92 10.29
N ILE A 268 20.87 -10.76 10.81
CA ILE A 268 22.26 -10.30 10.83
C ILE A 268 23.12 -11.27 11.66
N ALA A 269 22.65 -11.67 12.84
CA ALA A 269 23.37 -12.62 13.69
C ALA A 269 23.54 -13.99 13.02
N LEU A 270 22.49 -14.51 12.38
CA LEU A 270 22.54 -15.79 11.66
C LEU A 270 23.47 -15.72 10.44
N SER A 271 23.43 -14.62 9.69
CA SER A 271 24.34 -14.36 8.57
C SER A 271 25.80 -14.33 9.02
N ASN A 272 26.10 -13.63 10.12
CA ASN A 272 27.44 -13.57 10.70
C ASN A 272 27.92 -14.96 11.17
N ALA A 273 27.06 -15.74 11.82
CA ALA A 273 27.37 -17.10 12.24
C ALA A 273 27.62 -18.03 11.02
N ALA A 274 26.82 -17.91 9.97
CA ALA A 274 27.01 -18.66 8.74
C ALA A 274 28.34 -18.31 8.05
N PHE A 275 28.72 -17.03 8.02
CA PHE A 275 30.00 -16.58 7.47
C PHE A 275 31.19 -17.14 8.27
N GLN A 276 31.13 -17.09 9.61
CA GLN A 276 32.17 -17.66 10.47
C GLN A 276 32.31 -19.17 10.26
N ASN A 277 31.18 -19.90 10.17
CA ASN A 277 31.19 -21.33 9.88
C ASN A 277 31.81 -21.63 8.50
N GLN A 278 31.50 -20.82 7.48
CA GLN A 278 32.08 -20.98 6.16
C GLN A 278 33.60 -20.75 6.17
N GLU A 279 34.07 -19.75 6.91
CA GLU A 279 35.50 -19.48 7.09
C GLU A 279 36.20 -20.62 7.82
N GLN A 280 35.58 -21.19 8.85
CA GLN A 280 36.07 -22.37 9.55
C GLN A 280 36.17 -23.58 8.61
N VAL A 281 35.12 -23.88 7.84
CA VAL A 281 35.13 -24.98 6.86
C VAL A 281 36.24 -24.78 5.82
N LYS A 282 36.41 -23.55 5.32
CA LYS A 282 37.50 -23.22 4.39
C LYS A 282 38.88 -23.45 5.02
N SER A 283 39.06 -23.08 6.29
CA SER A 283 40.29 -23.30 7.03
C SER A 283 40.61 -24.79 7.18
N VAL A 284 39.60 -25.60 7.56
CA VAL A 284 39.74 -27.06 7.67
C VAL A 284 40.07 -27.70 6.31
N LEU A 285 39.39 -27.30 5.23
CA LEU A 285 39.68 -27.81 3.89
C LEU A 285 41.09 -27.46 3.43
N LYS A 286 41.57 -26.24 3.72
CA LYS A 286 42.94 -25.83 3.41
C LYS A 286 43.95 -26.68 4.19
N SER A 287 43.74 -26.86 5.49
CA SER A 287 44.60 -27.71 6.33
C SER A 287 44.65 -29.15 5.83
N ASN A 288 43.51 -29.72 5.42
CA ASN A 288 43.46 -31.07 4.84
C ASN A 288 44.21 -31.14 3.50
N ALA A 289 44.10 -30.12 2.64
CA ALA A 289 44.84 -30.07 1.38
C ALA A 289 46.35 -30.03 1.63
N ASP A 290 46.81 -29.26 2.62
CA ASP A 290 48.21 -29.20 3.01
C ASP A 290 48.71 -30.55 3.56
N GLN A 291 47.91 -31.23 4.39
CA GLN A 291 48.23 -32.57 4.89
C GLN A 291 48.34 -33.61 3.77
N ILE A 292 47.41 -33.60 2.81
CA ILE A 292 47.44 -34.50 1.65
C ILE A 292 48.70 -34.24 0.82
N LYS A 293 49.08 -32.98 0.63
CA LYS A 293 50.30 -32.60 -0.08
C LYS A 293 51.54 -33.13 0.62
N SER A 294 51.68 -32.95 1.94
CA SER A 294 52.81 -33.48 2.70
C SER A 294 52.88 -35.01 2.68
N LEU A 295 51.75 -35.71 2.71
CA LEU A 295 51.69 -37.17 2.56
C LEU A 295 52.17 -37.62 1.17
N ALA A 296 51.73 -36.93 0.11
CA ALA A 296 52.16 -37.23 -1.26
C ALA A 296 53.67 -36.98 -1.45
N GLU A 297 54.20 -35.91 -0.88
CA GLU A 297 55.65 -35.63 -0.86
C GLU A 297 56.42 -36.73 -0.10
N GLY A 298 55.91 -37.16 1.06
CA GLY A 298 56.48 -38.27 1.83
C GLY A 298 56.49 -39.59 1.05
N GLN A 299 55.42 -39.91 0.32
CA GLN A 299 55.36 -41.08 -0.56
C GLN A 299 56.38 -40.98 -1.71
N SER A 300 56.52 -39.81 -2.33
CA SER A 300 57.52 -39.56 -3.36
C SER A 300 58.95 -39.70 -2.84
N GLN A 301 59.21 -39.28 -1.60
CA GLN A 301 60.53 -39.43 -0.97
C GLN A 301 60.85 -40.90 -0.64
N LEU A 302 59.87 -41.65 -0.13
CA LEU A 302 60.01 -43.09 0.13
C LEU A 302 60.28 -43.85 -1.17
N SER A 303 59.54 -43.58 -2.25
CA SER A 303 59.76 -44.25 -3.53
C SER A 303 61.17 -43.97 -4.08
N LYS A 304 61.65 -42.72 -3.98
CA LYS A 304 63.03 -42.37 -4.34
C LYS A 304 64.08 -43.06 -3.46
N SER A 305 63.82 -43.20 -2.17
CA SER A 305 64.71 -43.93 -1.26
C SER A 305 64.79 -45.41 -1.60
N CYS A 306 63.65 -46.05 -1.90
CA CYS A 306 63.59 -47.42 -2.38
C CYS A 306 64.33 -47.59 -3.71
N GLU A 307 64.14 -46.67 -4.66
CA GLU A 307 64.86 -46.68 -5.94
C GLU A 307 66.38 -46.58 -5.75
N ASN A 308 66.84 -45.68 -4.87
CA ASN A 308 68.26 -45.56 -4.54
C ASN A 308 68.81 -46.82 -3.86
N MET A 309 68.05 -47.41 -2.94
CA MET A 309 68.45 -48.66 -2.28
C MET A 309 68.57 -49.80 -3.30
N MET A 310 67.60 -49.95 -4.21
CA MET A 310 67.66 -50.94 -5.29
C MET A 310 68.89 -50.71 -6.19
N ARG A 311 69.18 -49.46 -6.60
CA ARG A 311 70.41 -49.13 -7.34
C ARG A 311 71.69 -49.48 -6.58
N THR A 312 71.75 -49.23 -5.27
CA THR A 312 72.93 -49.62 -4.46
C THR A 312 73.09 -51.13 -4.40
N ILE A 313 71.99 -51.88 -4.28
CA ILE A 313 72.00 -53.35 -4.29
C ILE A 313 72.45 -53.87 -5.67
N GLU A 314 71.97 -53.30 -6.77
CA GLU A 314 72.40 -53.64 -8.12
C GLU A 314 73.91 -53.39 -8.30
N ASN A 315 74.42 -52.24 -7.87
CA ASN A 315 75.84 -51.91 -7.92
C ASN A 315 76.71 -52.85 -7.05
N LEU A 316 76.26 -53.18 -5.85
CA LEU A 316 76.90 -54.20 -5.00
C LEU A 316 76.90 -55.57 -5.67
N GLY A 317 75.77 -55.97 -6.27
CA GLY A 317 75.62 -57.22 -7.03
C GLY A 317 76.60 -57.31 -8.19
N HIS A 318 76.79 -56.23 -8.95
CA HIS A 318 77.79 -56.19 -10.02
C HIS A 318 79.22 -56.36 -9.50
N THR A 319 79.55 -55.79 -8.34
CA THR A 319 80.89 -55.88 -7.72
C THR A 319 81.18 -57.28 -7.18
N VAL A 320 80.17 -57.97 -6.62
CA VAL A 320 80.31 -59.35 -6.12
C VAL A 320 80.33 -60.36 -7.27
N SER A 321 79.53 -60.15 -8.33
CA SER A 321 79.44 -61.06 -9.47
C SER A 321 80.74 -61.15 -10.29
N THR A 322 81.59 -60.11 -10.27
CA THR A 322 82.92 -60.17 -10.88
C THR A 322 83.98 -60.95 -10.08
N ASN A 323 83.69 -61.36 -8.83
CA ASN A 323 84.66 -62.03 -7.95
C ASN A 323 84.33 -63.50 -7.59
N LEU A 324 83.22 -64.05 -8.10
CA LEU A 324 82.78 -65.42 -7.78
C LEU A 324 82.46 -66.24 -9.03
N THR A 325 83.46 -66.38 -9.90
CA THR A 325 83.58 -67.52 -10.82
C THR A 325 84.33 -68.67 -10.14
N SER A 326 83.80 -69.21 -9.04
CA SER A 326 84.13 -70.58 -8.63
C SER A 326 83.00 -71.24 -7.82
N SER A 327 82.53 -72.35 -8.37
CA SER A 327 81.80 -73.47 -7.74
C SER A 327 80.46 -73.23 -7.02
N GLY A 328 79.39 -73.76 -7.63
CA GLY A 328 78.74 -74.95 -7.09
C GLY A 328 77.45 -74.79 -6.26
N GLY A 329 76.33 -75.19 -6.88
CA GLY A 329 75.22 -75.90 -6.20
C GLY A 329 74.03 -75.08 -5.68
N PRO A 330 72.78 -75.48 -5.94
CA PRO A 330 71.59 -74.81 -5.42
C PRO A 330 71.07 -75.45 -4.12
N PRO A 331 70.39 -74.68 -3.26
CA PRO A 331 69.29 -75.23 -2.47
C PRO A 331 67.98 -74.42 -2.60
N PRO A 332 66.81 -75.05 -2.36
CA PRO A 332 65.49 -74.41 -2.39
C PRO A 332 65.09 -73.85 -1.00
N LEU A 333 63.90 -73.22 -0.91
CA LEU A 333 63.20 -72.70 0.30
C LEU A 333 63.46 -71.19 0.56
N ASN A 334 62.55 -70.30 0.94
CA ASN A 334 61.18 -70.28 1.51
C ASN A 334 60.57 -68.93 1.07
N GLY A 335 59.31 -68.78 0.67
CA GLY A 335 58.14 -68.86 1.55
C GLY A 335 58.13 -67.71 2.56
N ASN A 336 57.62 -66.51 2.21
CA ASN A 336 57.15 -65.48 3.15
C ASN A 336 56.37 -64.36 2.43
N SER A 337 55.16 -64.67 1.98
CA SER A 337 54.17 -63.68 1.54
C SER A 337 53.38 -63.15 2.74
N ASN A 338 53.88 -62.10 3.39
CA ASN A 338 53.09 -61.33 4.36
C ASN A 338 52.13 -60.38 3.63
N CYS A 339 51.07 -60.95 3.07
CA CYS A 339 49.91 -60.21 2.60
C CYS A 339 49.10 -59.77 3.83
N VAL A 340 49.41 -58.60 4.39
CA VAL A 340 48.59 -57.96 5.42
C VAL A 340 47.33 -57.42 4.74
N SER A 341 46.35 -58.30 4.57
CA SER A 341 44.97 -57.91 4.23
C SER A 341 44.39 -57.15 5.43
N PRO A 342 43.98 -55.87 5.29
CA PRO A 342 43.24 -55.21 6.35
C PRO A 342 41.90 -55.94 6.53
N GLY A 343 41.63 -56.41 7.75
CA GLY A 343 40.42 -57.16 8.07
C GLY A 343 39.14 -56.36 7.79
N PRO A 344 38.02 -57.04 7.45
CA PRO A 344 36.76 -56.39 7.12
C PRO A 344 36.24 -55.61 8.33
N ARG A 345 36.20 -54.28 8.22
CA ARG A 345 35.58 -53.44 9.24
C ARG A 345 34.08 -53.73 9.25
N LYS A 346 33.60 -54.34 10.34
CA LYS A 346 32.17 -54.50 10.63
C LYS A 346 31.49 -53.13 10.59
N LEU A 347 30.73 -52.88 9.52
CA LEU A 347 29.86 -51.72 9.37
C LEU A 347 28.56 -51.93 10.17
N ASN A 348 28.67 -52.17 11.47
CA ASN A 348 27.53 -52.20 12.39
C ASN A 348 27.27 -50.80 12.96
N ARG A 349 27.15 -49.80 12.09
CA ARG A 349 26.43 -48.59 12.44
C ARG A 349 25.04 -48.74 11.86
N ARG A 350 24.13 -49.27 12.70
CA ARG A 350 22.70 -49.06 12.53
C ARG A 350 22.56 -47.54 12.33
N VAL A 351 22.23 -47.12 11.12
CA VAL A 351 21.74 -45.76 10.87
C VAL A 351 20.44 -45.71 11.66
N LYS A 352 20.55 -45.24 12.91
CA LYS A 352 19.41 -44.93 13.75
C LYS A 352 18.78 -43.75 13.04
N GLY A 353 17.71 -44.02 12.28
CA GLY A 353 16.97 -43.00 11.57
C GLY A 353 16.73 -41.85 12.53
N VAL A 354 17.20 -40.67 12.15
CA VAL A 354 16.81 -39.43 12.79
C VAL A 354 15.35 -39.26 12.42
N TRP A 355 14.47 -39.70 13.30
CA TRP A 355 13.12 -39.16 13.33
C TRP A 355 13.30 -37.70 13.73
N TYR A 356 12.97 -36.81 12.80
CA TYR A 356 12.66 -35.44 13.18
C TYR A 356 11.37 -35.53 14.00
N GLU A 357 11.53 -35.70 15.31
CA GLU A 357 10.50 -35.29 16.24
C GLU A 357 10.39 -33.78 16.04
N TYR A 358 9.30 -33.35 15.41
CA TYR A 358 8.85 -31.98 15.49
C TYR A 358 8.65 -31.68 16.97
N ASP A 359 9.62 -30.98 17.54
CA ASP A 359 9.54 -30.45 18.88
C ASP A 359 8.40 -29.41 18.93
N MET A 360 7.20 -29.91 19.19
CA MET A 360 6.02 -29.14 19.60
C MET A 360 6.08 -28.81 21.10
N SER A 361 7.28 -28.64 21.67
CA SER A 361 7.45 -28.26 23.07
C SER A 361 8.55 -27.23 23.30
N SER A 362 8.36 -26.03 22.75
CA SER A 362 8.82 -24.81 23.43
C SER A 362 7.62 -23.94 23.78
N THR A 363 6.92 -24.33 24.84
CA THR A 363 6.18 -23.38 25.67
C THR A 363 7.17 -22.41 26.31
N PRO A 364 7.12 -21.09 26.02
CA PRO A 364 7.75 -20.12 26.89
C PRO A 364 6.97 -20.04 28.20
N SER A 365 7.71 -20.21 29.28
CA SER A 365 7.32 -19.96 30.66
C SER A 365 6.60 -18.62 30.83
N SER A 366 5.43 -18.70 31.49
CA SER A 366 4.83 -17.69 32.39
C SER A 366 4.50 -16.29 31.86
N SER A 367 3.20 -16.04 31.63
CA SER A 367 2.44 -14.85 32.07
C SER A 367 0.92 -15.12 31.96
N PRO A 368 0.06 -14.48 32.77
CA PRO A 368 -1.16 -15.09 33.31
C PRO A 368 -2.31 -15.19 32.30
N LYS A 369 -2.97 -16.35 32.26
CA LYS A 369 -4.26 -16.53 31.61
C LYS A 369 -5.31 -15.68 32.33
N ARG A 370 -5.59 -14.48 31.81
CA ARG A 370 -6.85 -13.79 32.08
C ARG A 370 -7.92 -14.52 31.27
N SER A 371 -8.71 -15.37 31.94
CA SER A 371 -9.91 -15.95 31.37
C SER A 371 -10.85 -14.80 31.00
N VAL A 372 -11.05 -14.56 29.71
CA VAL A 372 -12.16 -13.74 29.25
C VAL A 372 -13.37 -14.66 29.24
N SER A 373 -14.16 -14.54 30.30
CA SER A 373 -15.53 -15.04 30.36
C SER A 373 -16.32 -14.40 29.21
N PHE A 374 -16.67 -15.18 28.19
CA PHE A 374 -17.75 -14.83 27.27
C PHE A 374 -19.08 -14.90 28.03
N LEU A 375 -19.48 -13.77 28.61
CA LEU A 375 -20.86 -13.50 29.02
C LEU A 375 -21.35 -12.31 28.21
N ASP A 376 -22.63 -12.38 27.86
CA ASP A 376 -23.43 -11.40 27.13
C ASP A 376 -23.21 -11.29 25.62
N THR A 377 -23.63 -12.35 24.92
CA THR A 377 -24.44 -12.11 23.71
C THR A 377 -25.90 -11.93 24.13
N PRO A 378 -26.58 -10.86 23.71
CA PRO A 378 -27.97 -10.60 24.08
C PRO A 378 -28.91 -11.66 23.48
N PRO A 379 -29.98 -12.07 24.20
CA PRO A 379 -30.86 -13.13 23.74
C PRO A 379 -31.66 -12.71 22.50
N LYS A 380 -31.74 -13.62 21.53
CA LYS A 380 -32.64 -13.53 20.38
C LYS A 380 -34.09 -13.40 20.87
N SER A 381 -34.77 -12.34 20.44
CA SER A 381 -36.21 -12.17 20.59
C SER A 381 -36.99 -13.29 19.86
N PRO A 382 -38.12 -13.75 20.41
CA PRO A 382 -38.86 -14.89 19.88
C PRO A 382 -39.72 -14.55 18.64
N LEU A 383 -39.84 -15.55 17.75
CA LEU A 383 -40.79 -15.59 16.63
C LEU A 383 -42.23 -15.41 17.15
N SER A 384 -42.94 -14.43 16.59
CA SER A 384 -44.38 -14.28 16.77
C SER A 384 -45.12 -15.42 16.06
N THR A 385 -45.83 -16.23 16.84
CA THR A 385 -46.79 -17.21 16.34
C THR A 385 -48.07 -16.51 15.92
N LYS A 386 -48.48 -16.88 14.72
CA LYS A 386 -49.70 -16.53 13.99
C LYS A 386 -50.92 -17.07 14.74
N ASP A 387 -51.68 -16.22 15.41
CA ASP A 387 -53.00 -16.59 15.92
C ASP A 387 -54.06 -16.45 14.84
N THR A 388 -54.84 -17.52 14.72
CA THR A 388 -55.95 -17.71 13.80
C THR A 388 -57.19 -17.79 14.66
N LYS A 389 -58.02 -16.74 14.67
CA LYS A 389 -59.47 -16.87 14.81
C LYS A 389 -60.18 -15.56 14.47
#